data_AF-A0A1C5Y371-F1
#
_entry.id   AF-A0A1C5Y371-F1
#
_cell.length_a   1.000
_cell.length_b   1.000
_cell.length_c   1.000
_cell.angle_alpha   90.00
_cell.angle_beta   90.00
_cell.angle_gamma   90.00
#
_symmetry.space_group_name_H-M   'P 1'
#
loop_
_entity.id
_entity.type
_entity.pdbx_description
1 polymer ?
#
loop_
_entity_poly.entity_id
_entity_poly.type
_entity_poly.pdbx_seq_one_letter_code
_entity_poly.pdbx_strand_id
1 'polypeptide(L)'
;MDFLIMNRDTVVAEWIDNKLNLIKPSLAPMYLELTSNVPKWLETRAIDSHRANSRLLKKALRLTERDDIGSVLSVNAVTITDNYWIKPINSDLCYADVRFDNDYFATLALTGSYDSFNRAAHSKSTKTPELTNIGSFEKCWKLINGEWWMYKKANHDEMFSEFFIHQLGMELGFNMAEYKRGNGVIKTKDFTDNAMVNFEPAFNFMNDCEDYIQTLETLKDLCPNCICDYVKMLFLDTICANPDRHTFNFGILRDIDTGDVLGLAPNFDNNMALISRGYPKNIKRKNDIFVSLFNELLEFDNRLKKYIPPLTEEIILKVIKSVGMRVRSKEITEFIMNGYNQIEQ
;
A
#
# COMPACT_ATOMS: atom_id res chain seq x y z
N MET A 1 -20.38 15.89 12.97
CA MET A 1 -21.21 15.68 11.77
C MET A 1 -21.69 14.26 11.83
N ASP A 2 -23.00 14.05 11.71
CA ASP A 2 -23.56 12.70 11.73
C ASP A 2 -23.63 12.14 10.30
N PHE A 3 -23.29 10.86 10.15
CA PHE A 3 -23.26 10.19 8.85
C PHE A 3 -23.38 8.67 9.01
N LEU A 4 -23.69 8.02 7.90
CA LEU A 4 -23.64 6.57 7.74
C LEU A 4 -22.27 6.18 7.20
N ILE A 5 -21.75 5.05 7.66
CA ILE A 5 -20.60 4.37 7.09
C ILE A 5 -21.13 3.24 6.24
N MET A 6 -20.65 3.19 5.00
CA MET A 6 -21.18 2.35 3.94
C MET A 6 -20.11 1.38 3.45
N ASN A 7 -20.52 0.20 2.98
CA ASN A 7 -19.73 -0.68 2.11
C ASN A 7 -20.55 -0.90 0.83
N ARG A 8 -20.10 -0.31 -0.29
CA ARG A 8 -20.95 -0.07 -1.47
C ARG A 8 -22.28 0.58 -1.03
N ASP A 9 -23.43 0.03 -1.39
CA ASP A 9 -24.75 0.58 -1.00
C ASP A 9 -25.30 0.00 0.31
N THR A 10 -24.51 -0.80 1.02
CA THR A 10 -24.91 -1.37 2.31
C THR A 10 -24.48 -0.47 3.45
N VAL A 11 -25.41 -0.07 4.31
CA VAL A 11 -25.10 0.59 5.59
C VAL A 11 -24.45 -0.43 6.52
N VAL A 12 -23.24 -0.14 6.98
CA VAL A 12 -22.48 -1.02 7.89
C VAL A 12 -22.33 -0.45 9.29
N ALA A 13 -22.38 0.88 9.43
CA ALA A 13 -22.40 1.54 10.73
C ALA A 13 -23.02 2.94 10.65
N GLU A 14 -23.35 3.50 11.80
CA GLU A 14 -23.78 4.88 12.00
C GLU A 14 -22.80 5.60 12.91
N TRP A 15 -22.50 6.85 12.58
CA TRP A 15 -21.79 7.78 13.46
C TRP A 15 -22.73 8.93 13.80
N ILE A 16 -23.27 8.92 15.02
CA ILE A 16 -24.27 9.89 15.50
C ILE A 16 -23.84 10.38 16.87
N ASP A 17 -23.85 11.70 17.10
CA ASP A 17 -23.49 12.30 18.39
C ASP A 17 -22.12 11.82 18.92
N ASN A 18 -21.16 11.66 18.00
CA ASN A 18 -19.81 11.13 18.24
C ASN A 18 -19.78 9.70 18.81
N LYS A 19 -20.78 8.88 18.50
CA LYS A 19 -20.83 7.46 18.87
C LYS A 19 -20.97 6.61 17.62
N LEU A 20 -20.15 5.56 17.57
CA LEU A 20 -20.24 4.54 16.53
C LEU A 20 -21.28 3.48 16.96
N ASN A 21 -22.21 3.18 16.07
CA ASN A 21 -23.13 2.05 16.16
C ASN A 21 -22.89 1.13 14.96
N LEU A 22 -22.31 -0.06 15.18
CA LEU A 22 -22.07 -1.04 14.13
C LEU A 22 -23.36 -1.80 13.81
N ILE A 23 -23.82 -1.72 12.56
CA ILE A 23 -25.04 -2.39 12.09
C ILE A 23 -24.69 -3.76 11.47
N LYS A 24 -23.62 -3.81 10.67
CA LYS A 24 -23.08 -5.03 10.08
C LYS A 24 -21.57 -5.09 10.36
N PRO A 25 -21.15 -5.50 11.58
CA PRO A 25 -19.74 -5.52 11.96
C PRO A 25 -18.85 -6.26 10.95
N SER A 26 -19.30 -7.42 10.47
CA SER A 26 -18.55 -8.22 9.48
C SER A 26 -18.34 -7.51 8.14
N LEU A 27 -19.09 -6.46 7.80
CA LEU A 27 -18.90 -5.69 6.56
C LEU A 27 -18.31 -4.30 6.82
N ALA A 28 -18.07 -3.94 8.08
CA ALA A 28 -17.47 -2.67 8.44
C ALA A 28 -15.94 -2.71 8.24
N PRO A 29 -15.30 -1.52 8.09
CA PRO A 29 -13.84 -1.43 8.16
C PRO A 29 -13.33 -2.09 9.44
N MET A 30 -12.36 -2.99 9.31
CA MET A 30 -11.86 -3.80 10.45
C MET A 30 -11.35 -2.91 11.60
N TYR A 31 -10.72 -1.78 11.27
CA TYR A 31 -10.27 -0.81 12.27
C TYR A 31 -11.41 -0.29 13.15
N LEU A 32 -12.60 -0.05 12.57
CA LEU A 32 -13.75 0.45 13.31
C LEU A 32 -14.39 -0.63 14.18
N GLU A 33 -14.42 -1.87 13.69
CA GLU A 33 -14.85 -3.02 14.48
C GLU A 33 -13.99 -3.19 15.74
N LEU A 34 -12.67 -3.08 15.59
CA LEU A 34 -11.72 -3.31 16.68
C LEU A 34 -11.55 -2.13 17.64
N THR A 35 -11.69 -0.88 17.16
CA THR A 35 -11.32 0.31 17.94
C THR A 35 -12.47 1.28 18.19
N SER A 36 -13.54 1.22 17.40
CA SER A 36 -14.61 2.21 17.35
C SER A 36 -14.15 3.67 17.08
N ASN A 37 -12.91 3.88 16.62
CA ASN A 37 -12.33 5.20 16.46
C ASN A 37 -12.53 5.76 15.04
N VAL A 38 -13.68 6.38 14.81
CA VAL A 38 -14.02 6.99 13.50
C VAL A 38 -13.09 8.14 13.09
N PRO A 39 -12.73 9.10 13.97
CA PRO A 39 -11.79 10.16 13.59
C PRO A 39 -10.46 9.63 13.07
N LYS A 40 -9.85 8.64 13.76
CA LYS A 40 -8.58 8.08 13.33
C LYS A 40 -8.69 7.28 12.03
N TRP A 41 -9.78 6.55 11.82
CA TRP A 41 -10.06 5.88 10.53
C TRP A 41 -10.14 6.87 9.36
N LEU A 42 -10.74 8.03 9.56
CA LEU A 42 -10.79 9.07 8.54
C LEU A 42 -9.41 9.68 8.29
N GLU A 43 -8.64 9.97 9.34
CA GLU A 43 -7.27 10.47 9.22
C GLU A 43 -6.35 9.53 8.43
N THR A 44 -6.44 8.22 8.67
CA THR A 44 -5.55 7.23 8.03
C THR A 44 -5.83 7.06 6.54
N ARG A 45 -6.95 7.59 6.04
CA ARG A 45 -7.30 7.61 4.61
C ARG A 45 -6.80 8.86 3.90
N ALA A 46 -6.36 9.88 4.62
CA ALA A 46 -6.01 11.17 4.03
C ALA A 46 -4.69 11.14 3.26
N ILE A 47 -4.62 11.91 2.18
CA ILE A 47 -3.34 12.26 1.54
C ILE A 47 -2.38 12.86 2.57
N ASP A 48 -1.13 12.40 2.55
CA ASP A 48 -0.09 12.94 3.41
C ASP A 48 0.11 14.46 3.17
N SER A 49 -0.13 15.24 4.23
CA SER A 49 0.01 16.69 4.21
C SER A 49 1.45 17.16 3.95
N HIS A 50 2.45 16.29 4.19
CA HIS A 50 3.86 16.57 3.95
C HIS A 50 4.28 16.41 2.48
N ARG A 51 3.45 15.80 1.62
CA ARG A 51 3.68 15.82 0.17
C ARG A 51 3.67 17.25 -0.35
N ALA A 52 4.73 17.65 -1.05
CA ALA A 52 4.89 18.99 -1.60
C ALA A 52 3.68 19.43 -2.46
N ASN A 53 3.11 18.51 -3.23
CA ASN A 53 2.00 18.79 -4.14
C ASN A 53 0.61 18.73 -3.46
N SER A 54 0.48 18.14 -2.27
CA SER A 54 -0.82 18.03 -1.58
C SER A 54 -1.43 19.41 -1.31
N ARG A 55 -0.60 20.37 -0.89
CA ARG A 55 -1.00 21.76 -0.66
C ARG A 55 -1.50 22.44 -1.94
N LEU A 56 -0.87 22.17 -3.09
CA LEU A 56 -1.30 22.71 -4.38
C LEU A 56 -2.64 22.10 -4.81
N LEU A 57 -2.82 20.80 -4.61
CA LEU A 57 -4.06 20.09 -4.86
C LEU A 57 -5.21 20.66 -4.02
N LYS A 58 -5.04 20.74 -2.68
CA LYS A 58 -6.03 21.32 -1.76
C LYS A 58 -6.39 22.77 -2.15
N LYS A 59 -5.41 23.55 -2.63
CA LYS A 59 -5.62 24.92 -3.12
C LYS A 59 -6.41 24.95 -4.45
N ALA A 60 -6.10 24.09 -5.40
CA ALA A 60 -6.79 24.01 -6.68
C ALA A 60 -8.27 23.60 -6.51
N LEU A 61 -8.53 22.70 -5.56
CA LEU A 61 -9.87 22.26 -5.18
C LEU A 61 -10.65 23.28 -4.35
N ARG A 62 -10.01 24.38 -3.92
CA ARG A 62 -10.60 25.44 -3.08
C ARG A 62 -11.20 24.90 -1.78
N LEU A 63 -10.59 23.87 -1.19
CA LEU A 63 -11.05 23.31 0.08
C LEU A 63 -10.99 24.38 1.18
N THR A 64 -12.10 24.54 1.89
CA THR A 64 -12.26 25.38 3.09
C THR A 64 -11.53 24.75 4.27
N GLU A 65 -11.81 23.48 4.55
CA GLU A 65 -11.13 22.67 5.55
C GLU A 65 -10.01 21.86 4.89
N ARG A 66 -8.79 21.97 5.43
CA ARG A 66 -7.58 21.42 4.79
C ARG A 66 -6.80 20.48 5.69
N ASP A 67 -7.30 20.22 6.89
CA ASP A 67 -6.84 19.12 7.72
C ASP A 67 -7.19 17.78 7.06
N ASP A 68 -6.70 16.70 7.66
CA ASP A 68 -6.79 15.37 7.06
C ASP A 68 -8.25 14.90 6.97
N ILE A 69 -9.01 15.04 8.06
CA ILE A 69 -10.43 14.69 8.09
C ILE A 69 -11.23 15.52 7.08
N GLY A 70 -11.11 16.86 7.07
CA GLY A 70 -11.85 17.71 6.14
C GLY A 70 -11.54 17.39 4.67
N SER A 71 -10.28 17.03 4.37
CA SER A 71 -9.87 16.61 3.02
C SER A 71 -10.58 15.32 2.60
N VAL A 72 -10.61 14.31 3.47
CA VAL A 72 -11.24 13.01 3.23
C VAL A 72 -12.76 13.14 3.12
N LEU A 73 -13.39 13.92 4.01
CA LEU A 73 -14.83 14.17 3.98
C LEU A 73 -15.29 14.88 2.69
N SER A 74 -14.43 15.72 2.09
CA SER A 74 -14.76 16.43 0.84
C SER A 74 -14.97 15.52 -0.37
N VAL A 75 -14.54 14.25 -0.27
CA VAL A 75 -14.70 13.20 -1.29
C VAL A 75 -15.38 11.95 -0.71
N ASN A 76 -16.22 12.14 0.32
CA ASN A 76 -17.00 11.07 0.95
C ASN A 76 -16.15 9.91 1.53
N ALA A 77 -14.87 10.16 1.85
CA ALA A 77 -13.92 9.14 2.31
C ALA A 77 -13.72 7.94 1.38
N VAL A 78 -14.12 8.05 0.11
CA VAL A 78 -13.94 7.01 -0.91
C VAL A 78 -12.46 6.83 -1.22
N THR A 79 -12.00 5.60 -1.40
CA THR A 79 -10.64 5.28 -1.91
C THR A 79 -10.74 4.52 -3.24
N ILE A 80 -9.60 4.21 -3.84
CA ILE A 80 -9.53 3.32 -5.02
C ILE A 80 -9.54 1.84 -4.60
N THR A 81 -9.00 1.53 -3.42
CA THR A 81 -8.62 0.17 -3.01
C THR A 81 -9.63 -0.49 -2.07
N ASP A 82 -10.75 0.17 -1.76
CA ASP A 82 -11.83 -0.41 -0.97
C ASP A 82 -13.18 0.24 -1.32
N ASN A 83 -14.26 -0.31 -0.78
CA ASN A 83 -15.63 0.12 -1.02
C ASN A 83 -16.23 0.91 0.15
N TYR A 84 -15.42 1.32 1.12
CA TYR A 84 -15.90 2.06 2.27
C TYR A 84 -16.02 3.54 1.97
N TRP A 85 -17.14 4.13 2.38
CA TRP A 85 -17.38 5.56 2.20
C TRP A 85 -18.39 6.07 3.23
N ILE A 86 -18.49 7.39 3.35
CA ILE A 86 -19.42 8.07 4.24
C ILE A 86 -20.58 8.70 3.48
N LYS A 87 -21.79 8.45 3.95
CA LYS A 87 -23.04 8.95 3.38
C LYS A 87 -23.74 9.86 4.39
N PRO A 88 -24.05 11.12 4.07
CA PRO A 88 -24.88 11.95 4.94
C PRO A 88 -26.25 11.29 5.18
N ILE A 89 -26.77 11.33 6.41
CA ILE A 89 -27.96 10.56 6.83
C ILE A 89 -29.18 10.73 5.90
N ASN A 90 -29.42 11.95 5.42
CA ASN A 90 -30.58 12.29 4.57
C ASN A 90 -30.23 12.38 3.08
N SER A 91 -29.14 11.75 2.65
CA SER A 91 -28.69 11.78 1.26
C SER A 91 -29.23 10.58 0.48
N ASP A 92 -29.58 10.79 -0.79
CA ASP A 92 -29.94 9.71 -1.71
C ASP A 92 -28.73 9.14 -2.46
N LEU A 93 -27.50 9.59 -2.16
CA LEU A 93 -26.29 9.10 -2.82
C LEU A 93 -26.17 7.57 -2.74
N CYS A 94 -25.76 6.98 -3.85
CA CYS A 94 -25.32 5.59 -3.94
C CYS A 94 -23.81 5.52 -4.23
N TYR A 95 -23.22 4.33 -4.11
CA TYR A 95 -21.79 4.13 -4.35
C TYR A 95 -21.38 4.52 -5.77
N ALA A 96 -22.24 4.26 -6.76
CA ALA A 96 -22.02 4.64 -8.15
C ALA A 96 -21.87 6.16 -8.33
N ASP A 97 -22.48 6.97 -7.47
CA ASP A 97 -22.34 8.42 -7.51
C ASP A 97 -21.00 8.90 -6.96
N VAL A 98 -20.39 8.18 -6.00
CA VAL A 98 -19.22 8.66 -5.27
C VAL A 98 -17.91 7.99 -5.68
N ARG A 99 -17.96 6.77 -6.23
CA ARG A 99 -16.78 6.07 -6.76
C ARG A 99 -16.08 6.92 -7.82
N PHE A 100 -14.75 6.91 -7.82
CA PHE A 100 -14.00 7.69 -8.80
C PHE A 100 -14.09 7.07 -10.19
N ASP A 101 -14.25 7.92 -11.20
CA ASP A 101 -14.42 7.54 -12.61
C ASP A 101 -13.47 8.32 -13.55
N ASN A 102 -12.60 9.16 -12.98
CA ASN A 102 -11.68 10.02 -13.74
C ASN A 102 -10.42 10.38 -12.93
N ASP A 103 -9.34 10.70 -13.65
CA ASP A 103 -8.02 11.02 -13.10
C ASP A 103 -7.63 12.51 -13.29
N TYR A 104 -8.62 13.42 -13.35
CA TYR A 104 -8.40 14.80 -13.82
C TYR A 104 -7.29 15.55 -13.04
N PHE A 105 -7.14 15.25 -11.74
CA PHE A 105 -6.17 15.89 -10.85
C PHE A 105 -4.82 15.18 -10.76
N ALA A 106 -4.67 14.02 -11.40
CA ALA A 106 -3.52 13.15 -11.24
C ALA A 106 -2.19 13.82 -11.64
N THR A 107 -2.19 14.62 -12.72
CA THR A 107 -0.99 15.33 -13.15
C THR A 107 -0.56 16.40 -12.14
N LEU A 108 -1.50 17.08 -11.49
CA LEU A 108 -1.20 18.04 -10.43
C LEU A 108 -0.62 17.31 -9.20
N ALA A 109 -1.27 16.23 -8.76
CA ALA A 109 -0.82 15.44 -7.61
C ALA A 109 0.60 14.87 -7.82
N LEU A 110 0.93 14.44 -9.03
CA LEU A 110 2.26 13.91 -9.35
C LEU A 110 3.32 14.99 -9.54
N THR A 111 3.02 16.05 -10.30
CA THR A 111 4.06 16.97 -10.81
C THR A 111 4.12 18.31 -10.12
N GLY A 112 3.00 18.85 -9.63
CA GLY A 112 2.96 20.19 -9.02
C GLY A 112 3.22 21.35 -9.98
N SER A 113 3.20 21.13 -11.30
CA SER A 113 3.56 22.19 -12.28
C SER A 113 2.50 23.29 -12.36
N TYR A 114 2.91 24.51 -12.74
CA TYR A 114 2.00 25.66 -12.90
C TYR A 114 0.85 25.38 -13.86
N ASP A 115 1.12 24.74 -15.00
CA ASP A 115 0.09 24.39 -15.98
C ASP A 115 -0.89 23.35 -15.44
N SER A 116 -0.40 22.35 -14.71
CA SER A 116 -1.26 21.36 -14.04
C SER A 116 -2.13 21.99 -12.96
N PHE A 117 -1.59 22.97 -12.22
CA PHE A 117 -2.33 23.71 -11.21
C PHE A 117 -3.45 24.54 -11.82
N ASN A 118 -3.17 25.34 -12.86
CA ASN A 118 -4.22 26.16 -13.49
C ASN A 118 -5.31 25.28 -14.11
N ARG A 119 -4.93 24.19 -14.79
CA ARG A 119 -5.89 23.21 -15.33
C ARG A 119 -6.80 22.65 -14.24
N ALA A 120 -6.23 22.24 -13.11
CA ALA A 120 -6.98 21.71 -11.97
C ALA A 120 -7.88 22.76 -11.33
N ALA A 121 -7.39 23.99 -11.14
CA ALA A 121 -8.11 25.09 -10.49
C ALA A 121 -9.33 25.62 -11.29
N HIS A 122 -9.37 25.31 -12.58
CA HIS A 122 -10.51 25.58 -13.48
C HIS A 122 -11.45 24.37 -13.65
N SER A 123 -11.19 23.25 -12.97
CA SER A 123 -12.12 22.11 -12.96
C SER A 123 -13.50 22.50 -12.43
N LYS A 124 -14.55 21.96 -13.03
CA LYS A 124 -15.91 21.99 -12.46
C LYS A 124 -16.16 20.85 -11.47
N SER A 125 -15.36 19.78 -11.54
CA SER A 125 -15.43 18.65 -10.61
C SER A 125 -14.42 18.83 -9.49
N THR A 126 -14.81 18.48 -8.27
CA THR A 126 -13.95 18.42 -7.09
C THR A 126 -13.65 16.98 -6.65
N LYS A 127 -14.26 15.98 -7.29
CA LYS A 127 -14.05 14.57 -6.98
C LYS A 127 -12.69 14.13 -7.49
N THR A 128 -11.88 13.56 -6.61
CA THR A 128 -10.55 13.08 -6.95
C THR A 128 -10.07 12.01 -5.98
N PRO A 129 -9.46 10.91 -6.48
CA PRO A 129 -8.83 9.91 -5.61
C PRO A 129 -7.58 10.43 -4.92
N GLU A 130 -7.06 11.59 -5.34
CA GLU A 130 -5.80 12.10 -4.85
C GLU A 130 -5.87 12.63 -3.42
N LEU A 131 -7.06 12.96 -2.90
CA LEU A 131 -7.21 13.35 -1.49
C LEU A 131 -7.19 12.15 -0.53
N THR A 132 -7.30 10.94 -1.06
CA THR A 132 -7.27 9.68 -0.31
C THR A 132 -6.16 8.74 -0.80
N ASN A 133 -5.15 9.30 -1.48
CA ASN A 133 -3.97 8.60 -1.95
C ASN A 133 -2.84 8.73 -0.93
N ILE A 134 -2.88 7.87 0.09
CA ILE A 134 -2.02 7.88 1.29
C ILE A 134 -0.53 7.71 0.98
N GLY A 135 0.37 8.03 1.91
CA GLY A 135 1.81 7.82 1.80
C GLY A 135 2.60 9.02 1.26
N SER A 136 3.90 9.06 1.56
CA SER A 136 4.70 10.30 1.53
C SER A 136 5.36 10.65 0.20
N PHE A 137 5.48 9.70 -0.74
CA PHE A 137 6.06 9.97 -2.05
C PHE A 137 5.07 10.64 -2.98
N GLU A 138 5.56 11.49 -3.89
CA GLU A 138 4.70 12.10 -4.90
C GLU A 138 4.18 11.07 -5.88
N LYS A 139 2.86 10.91 -5.88
CA LYS A 139 2.16 9.90 -6.67
C LYS A 139 0.76 10.33 -7.07
N CYS A 140 0.19 9.62 -8.03
CA CYS A 140 -1.19 9.80 -8.48
C CYS A 140 -1.82 8.52 -8.99
N TRP A 141 -3.15 8.50 -9.06
CA TRP A 141 -3.92 7.46 -9.73
C TRP A 141 -4.23 7.88 -11.17
N LYS A 142 -4.05 6.97 -12.12
CA LYS A 142 -4.33 7.14 -13.55
C LYS A 142 -5.31 6.08 -13.99
N LEU A 143 -6.42 6.50 -14.60
CA LEU A 143 -7.40 5.59 -15.19
C LEU A 143 -7.04 5.33 -16.66
N ILE A 144 -6.65 4.09 -16.97
CA ILE A 144 -6.20 3.70 -18.31
C ILE A 144 -7.04 2.52 -18.76
N ASN A 145 -7.83 2.71 -19.81
CA ASN A 145 -8.72 1.68 -20.37
C ASN A 145 -9.66 1.04 -19.32
N GLY A 146 -10.14 1.83 -18.35
CA GLY A 146 -11.02 1.35 -17.28
C GLY A 146 -10.29 0.69 -16.09
N GLU A 147 -8.96 0.68 -16.08
CA GLU A 147 -8.16 0.15 -14.98
C GLU A 147 -7.39 1.26 -14.26
N TRP A 148 -7.34 1.21 -12.93
CA TRP A 148 -6.54 2.13 -12.13
C TRP A 148 -5.07 1.71 -12.05
N TRP A 149 -4.20 2.68 -12.29
CA TRP A 149 -2.76 2.55 -12.21
C TRP A 149 -2.21 3.65 -11.31
N MET A 150 -1.47 3.30 -10.26
CA MET A 150 -0.76 4.28 -9.45
C MET A 150 0.58 4.60 -10.08
N TYR A 151 0.85 5.89 -10.29
CA TYR A 151 2.12 6.41 -10.78
C TYR A 151 2.85 7.05 -9.61
N LYS A 152 4.05 6.58 -9.29
CA LYS A 152 4.90 7.11 -8.21
C LYS A 152 6.17 7.68 -8.83
N LYS A 153 6.54 8.91 -8.47
CA LYS A 153 7.84 9.46 -8.86
C LYS A 153 8.95 8.59 -8.28
N ALA A 154 9.94 8.30 -9.11
CA ALA A 154 11.09 7.51 -8.70
C ALA A 154 12.35 8.02 -9.42
N ASN A 155 13.42 8.19 -8.66
CA ASN A 155 14.75 8.34 -9.25
C ASN A 155 15.26 6.99 -9.81
N HIS A 156 16.47 6.97 -10.38
CA HIS A 156 17.04 5.77 -10.99
C HIS A 156 17.15 4.59 -10.00
N ASP A 157 17.63 4.83 -8.78
CA ASP A 157 17.89 3.79 -7.79
C ASP A 157 16.60 3.30 -7.11
N GLU A 158 15.65 4.20 -6.83
CA GLU A 158 14.30 3.87 -6.35
C GLU A 158 13.56 3.02 -7.39
N MET A 159 13.59 3.42 -8.66
CA MET A 159 12.96 2.69 -9.76
C MET A 159 13.59 1.32 -9.96
N PHE A 160 14.92 1.23 -9.91
CA PHE A 160 15.61 -0.04 -10.00
C PHE A 160 15.19 -0.96 -8.85
N SER A 161 15.23 -0.48 -7.60
CA SER A 161 14.99 -1.30 -6.42
C SER A 161 13.57 -1.87 -6.41
N GLU A 162 12.56 -1.02 -6.60
CA GLU A 162 11.16 -1.46 -6.65
C GLU A 162 10.90 -2.43 -7.81
N PHE A 163 11.37 -2.10 -9.03
CA PHE A 163 11.12 -2.97 -10.18
C PHE A 163 11.93 -4.27 -10.13
N PHE A 164 13.15 -4.25 -9.60
CA PHE A 164 13.95 -5.44 -9.37
C PHE A 164 13.29 -6.38 -8.36
N ILE A 165 12.80 -5.86 -7.24
CA ILE A 165 12.16 -6.68 -6.20
C ILE A 165 10.85 -7.27 -6.70
N HIS A 166 10.06 -6.50 -7.46
CA HIS A 166 8.90 -7.04 -8.19
C HIS A 166 9.30 -8.23 -9.07
N GLN A 167 10.28 -8.05 -9.95
CA GLN A 167 10.72 -9.10 -10.88
C GLN A 167 11.34 -10.31 -10.16
N LEU A 168 12.05 -10.09 -9.05
CA LEU A 168 12.61 -11.16 -8.23
C LEU A 168 11.50 -11.96 -7.54
N GLY A 169 10.52 -11.29 -6.94
CA GLY A 169 9.36 -11.97 -6.35
C GLY A 169 8.60 -12.79 -7.38
N MET A 170 8.37 -12.24 -8.58
CA MET A 170 7.73 -12.98 -9.68
C MET A 170 8.54 -14.21 -10.12
N GLU A 171 9.86 -14.08 -10.24
CA GLU A 171 10.75 -15.21 -10.58
C GLU A 171 10.76 -16.30 -9.50
N LEU A 172 10.56 -15.93 -8.23
CA LEU A 172 10.45 -16.85 -7.10
C LEU A 172 9.03 -17.39 -6.87
N GLY A 173 8.05 -17.01 -7.70
CA GLY A 173 6.66 -17.46 -7.60
C GLY A 173 5.91 -16.86 -6.40
N PHE A 174 6.23 -15.62 -6.03
CA PHE A 174 5.58 -14.89 -4.94
C PHE A 174 4.37 -14.10 -5.46
N ASN A 175 3.42 -13.85 -4.57
CA ASN A 175 2.28 -12.98 -4.85
C ASN A 175 2.74 -11.51 -4.82
N MET A 176 2.89 -10.88 -6.00
CA MET A 176 3.40 -9.51 -6.15
C MET A 176 2.38 -8.64 -6.88
N ALA A 177 2.25 -7.38 -6.47
CA ALA A 177 1.51 -6.40 -7.26
C ALA A 177 2.19 -6.21 -8.63
N GLU A 178 1.42 -5.90 -9.68
CA GLU A 178 1.96 -5.73 -11.04
C GLU A 178 2.66 -4.38 -11.18
N TYR A 179 3.95 -4.38 -11.53
CA TYR A 179 4.71 -3.15 -11.77
C TYR A 179 5.14 -2.96 -13.22
N LYS A 180 5.17 -1.71 -13.66
CA LYS A 180 5.71 -1.28 -14.96
C LYS A 180 6.59 -0.05 -14.79
N ARG A 181 7.72 -0.02 -15.50
CA ARG A 181 8.57 1.17 -15.58
C ARG A 181 7.90 2.25 -16.45
N GLY A 182 8.15 3.51 -16.10
CA GLY A 182 7.82 4.69 -16.89
C GLY A 182 8.97 5.68 -16.89
N ASN A 183 8.79 6.81 -17.58
CA ASN A 183 9.80 7.87 -17.61
C ASN A 183 9.78 8.67 -16.30
N GLY A 184 10.77 8.47 -15.43
CA GLY A 184 10.86 9.13 -14.11
C GLY A 184 9.77 8.73 -13.11
N VAL A 185 9.03 7.65 -13.42
CA VAL A 185 7.95 7.12 -12.59
C VAL A 185 7.96 5.60 -12.65
N ILE A 186 7.57 4.98 -11.55
CA ILE A 186 7.20 3.57 -11.50
C ILE A 186 5.67 3.47 -11.38
N LYS A 187 5.08 2.50 -12.06
CA LYS A 187 3.64 2.32 -12.14
C LYS A 187 3.27 1.01 -11.50
N THR A 188 2.22 0.96 -10.70
CA THR A 188 1.63 -0.27 -10.18
C THR A 188 0.16 -0.34 -10.51
N LYS A 189 -0.33 -1.51 -10.93
CA LYS A 189 -1.77 -1.72 -11.18
C LYS A 189 -2.49 -1.83 -9.84
N ASP A 190 -3.70 -1.27 -9.75
CA ASP A 190 -4.60 -1.53 -8.63
C ASP A 190 -4.89 -3.04 -8.53
N PHE A 191 -4.41 -3.66 -7.47
CA PHE A 191 -4.59 -5.10 -7.22
C PHE A 191 -5.98 -5.45 -6.71
N THR A 192 -6.80 -4.46 -6.38
CA THR A 192 -8.20 -4.67 -5.97
C THR A 192 -9.17 -4.71 -7.16
N ASP A 193 -8.64 -4.50 -8.37
CA ASP A 193 -9.37 -4.54 -9.64
C ASP A 193 -10.62 -3.66 -9.63
N ASN A 194 -10.44 -2.35 -9.41
CA ASN A 194 -11.54 -1.39 -9.27
C ASN A 194 -12.44 -1.70 -8.06
N ALA A 195 -11.82 -1.99 -6.91
CA ALA A 195 -12.50 -2.30 -5.65
C ALA A 195 -13.47 -3.51 -5.77
N MET A 196 -13.11 -4.55 -6.52
CA MET A 196 -13.80 -5.86 -6.48
C MET A 196 -13.59 -6.60 -5.15
N VAL A 197 -12.59 -6.16 -4.37
CA VAL A 197 -12.30 -6.58 -3.00
C VAL A 197 -12.01 -5.36 -2.14
N ASN A 198 -12.12 -5.48 -0.81
CA ASN A 198 -11.66 -4.44 0.11
C ASN A 198 -10.23 -4.73 0.56
N PHE A 199 -9.30 -3.81 0.31
CA PHE A 199 -7.98 -3.84 0.93
C PHE A 199 -8.03 -3.23 2.33
N GLU A 200 -7.58 -3.98 3.33
CA GLU A 200 -7.42 -3.51 4.70
C GLU A 200 -5.92 -3.53 5.05
N PRO A 201 -5.26 -2.37 5.22
CA PRO A 201 -3.87 -2.33 5.66
C PRO A 201 -3.72 -3.02 7.01
N ALA A 202 -2.55 -3.60 7.29
CA ALA A 202 -2.26 -4.22 8.57
C ALA A 202 -2.46 -3.28 9.76
N PHE A 203 -2.34 -1.97 9.55
CA PHE A 203 -2.66 -0.94 10.54
C PHE A 203 -4.05 -1.13 11.14
N ASN A 204 -5.01 -1.65 10.36
CA ASN A 204 -6.37 -1.82 10.82
C ASN A 204 -6.52 -2.87 11.93
N PHE A 205 -5.60 -3.84 12.03
CA PHE A 205 -5.62 -4.90 13.05
C PHE A 205 -4.35 -4.98 13.91
N MET A 206 -3.25 -4.33 13.50
CA MET A 206 -1.98 -4.24 14.24
C MET A 206 -1.68 -2.85 14.78
N ASN A 207 -2.39 -1.81 14.33
CA ASN A 207 -2.03 -0.41 14.59
C ASN A 207 -0.57 -0.14 14.14
N ASP A 208 0.26 0.50 14.96
CA ASP A 208 1.68 0.75 14.66
C ASP A 208 2.61 -0.44 14.99
N CYS A 209 2.09 -1.63 15.31
CA CYS A 209 2.92 -2.78 15.66
C CYS A 209 3.52 -3.44 14.41
N GLU A 210 4.84 -3.31 14.25
CA GLU A 210 5.62 -3.88 13.13
C GLU A 210 6.37 -5.18 13.51
N ASP A 211 6.14 -5.71 14.72
CA ASP A 211 6.79 -6.92 15.20
C ASP A 211 6.39 -8.15 14.39
N TYR A 212 7.38 -8.90 13.90
CA TYR A 212 7.16 -10.03 13.00
C TYR A 212 6.39 -11.18 13.66
N ILE A 213 6.70 -11.46 14.93
CA ILE A 213 6.09 -12.58 15.66
C ILE A 213 4.65 -12.24 16.04
N GLN A 214 4.41 -11.03 16.56
CA GLN A 214 3.04 -10.59 16.88
C GLN A 214 2.17 -10.54 15.63
N THR A 215 2.70 -10.04 14.51
CA THR A 215 1.96 -10.04 13.24
C THR A 215 1.67 -11.46 12.75
N LEU A 216 2.64 -12.37 12.84
CA LEU A 216 2.44 -13.78 12.50
C LEU A 216 1.31 -14.41 13.32
N GLU A 217 1.33 -14.23 14.65
CA GLU A 217 0.31 -14.80 15.54
C GLU A 217 -1.08 -14.23 15.23
N THR A 218 -1.19 -12.91 15.04
CA THR A 218 -2.46 -12.29 14.61
C THR A 218 -2.94 -12.84 13.27
N LEU A 219 -2.04 -13.03 12.31
CA LEU A 219 -2.40 -13.62 11.01
C LEU A 219 -2.77 -15.11 11.11
N LYS A 220 -2.24 -15.87 12.09
CA LYS A 220 -2.63 -17.28 12.27
C LYS A 220 -4.10 -17.39 12.67
N ASP A 221 -4.61 -16.43 13.44
CA ASP A 221 -6.01 -16.39 13.83
C ASP A 221 -6.89 -15.79 12.74
N LEU A 222 -6.43 -14.68 12.11
CA LEU A 222 -7.22 -13.91 11.15
C LEU A 222 -7.25 -14.52 9.74
N CYS A 223 -6.11 -15.04 9.27
CA CYS A 223 -5.94 -15.60 7.94
C CYS A 223 -4.81 -16.66 7.91
N PRO A 224 -5.07 -17.89 8.39
CA PRO A 224 -4.06 -18.96 8.39
C PRO A 224 -3.44 -19.25 7.02
N ASN A 225 -4.21 -19.03 5.94
CA ASN A 225 -3.74 -19.24 4.57
C ASN A 225 -2.76 -18.15 4.08
N CYS A 226 -2.73 -16.97 4.74
CA CYS A 226 -1.86 -15.86 4.42
C CYS A 226 -0.41 -16.04 4.91
N ILE A 227 -0.17 -17.00 5.81
CA ILE A 227 1.12 -17.15 6.52
C ILE A 227 2.29 -17.36 5.55
N CYS A 228 2.07 -18.12 4.47
CA CYS A 228 3.11 -18.35 3.47
C CYS A 228 3.51 -17.05 2.75
N ASP A 229 2.55 -16.21 2.38
CA ASP A 229 2.80 -14.95 1.69
C ASP A 229 3.44 -13.91 2.62
N TYR A 230 3.07 -13.90 3.91
CA TYR A 230 3.71 -13.04 4.91
C TYR A 230 5.20 -13.38 5.08
N VAL A 231 5.54 -14.66 5.24
CA VAL A 231 6.94 -15.10 5.36
C VAL A 231 7.74 -14.81 4.08
N LYS A 232 7.14 -15.02 2.90
CA LYS A 232 7.76 -14.69 1.61
C LYS A 232 8.00 -13.18 1.43
N MET A 233 7.09 -12.34 1.90
CA MET A 233 7.27 -10.89 1.91
C MET A 233 8.46 -10.50 2.81
N LEU A 234 8.50 -11.01 4.04
CA LEU A 234 9.62 -10.76 4.96
C LEU A 234 10.94 -11.32 4.44
N PHE A 235 10.92 -12.44 3.72
CA PHE A 235 12.09 -12.97 3.04
C PHE A 235 12.66 -11.96 2.03
N LEU A 236 11.81 -11.36 1.18
CA LEU A 236 12.25 -10.30 0.24
C LEU A 236 12.77 -9.08 0.99
N ASP A 237 12.05 -8.63 2.03
CA ASP A 237 12.48 -7.49 2.85
C ASP A 237 13.84 -7.77 3.51
N THR A 238 14.11 -9.01 3.89
CA THR A 238 15.38 -9.45 4.48
C THR A 238 16.51 -9.39 3.48
N ILE A 239 16.41 -10.12 2.36
CA ILE A 239 17.52 -10.23 1.39
C ILE A 239 17.75 -8.94 0.61
N CYS A 240 16.71 -8.12 0.45
CA CYS A 240 16.79 -6.81 -0.22
C CYS A 240 16.94 -5.65 0.77
N ALA A 241 16.98 -5.90 2.08
CA ALA A 241 17.15 -4.90 3.12
C ALA A 241 16.12 -3.76 3.01
N ASN A 242 14.83 -4.09 3.08
CA ASN A 242 13.75 -3.11 3.07
C ASN A 242 13.51 -2.54 4.48
N PRO A 243 13.87 -1.28 4.76
CA PRO A 243 13.70 -0.69 6.09
C PRO A 243 12.29 -0.17 6.34
N ASP A 244 11.41 -0.16 5.35
CA ASP A 244 10.15 0.60 5.37
C ASP A 244 8.92 -0.31 5.27
N ARG A 245 9.03 -1.56 5.75
CA ARG A 245 7.86 -2.45 5.88
C ARG A 245 7.05 -2.08 7.13
N HIS A 246 6.28 -1.01 7.03
CA HIS A 246 5.34 -0.60 8.07
C HIS A 246 3.92 -1.12 7.79
N THR A 247 3.00 -0.95 8.76
CA THR A 247 1.67 -1.57 8.75
C THR A 247 0.69 -1.03 7.69
N PHE A 248 1.08 -0.01 6.90
CA PHE A 248 0.33 0.40 5.71
C PHE A 248 0.88 -0.18 4.40
N ASN A 249 2.07 -0.78 4.42
CA ASN A 249 2.72 -1.38 3.25
C ASN A 249 2.44 -2.88 3.12
N PHE A 250 1.51 -3.43 3.89
CA PHE A 250 0.95 -4.76 3.70
C PHE A 250 -0.43 -4.83 4.34
N GLY A 251 -1.17 -5.91 4.09
CA GLY A 251 -2.51 -6.06 4.63
C GLY A 251 -3.24 -7.23 3.98
N ILE A 252 -4.54 -7.29 4.20
CA ILE A 252 -5.40 -8.39 3.73
C ILE A 252 -6.41 -7.89 2.70
N LEU A 253 -6.89 -8.82 1.89
CA LEU A 253 -8.03 -8.61 1.00
C LEU A 253 -9.27 -9.25 1.61
N ARG A 254 -10.40 -8.54 1.58
CA ARG A 254 -11.68 -9.01 2.09
C ARG A 254 -12.74 -9.02 1.01
N ASP A 255 -13.61 -10.02 1.08
CA ASP A 255 -14.80 -10.11 0.24
C ASP A 255 -15.77 -8.96 0.57
N ILE A 256 -16.32 -8.36 -0.47
CA ILE A 256 -17.18 -7.17 -0.38
C ILE A 256 -18.63 -7.50 0.03
N ASP A 257 -19.05 -8.75 -0.14
CA ASP A 257 -20.41 -9.24 0.16
C ASP A 257 -20.47 -9.97 1.51
N THR A 258 -19.44 -10.74 1.85
CA THR A 258 -19.40 -11.56 3.08
C THR A 258 -18.53 -10.94 4.18
N GLY A 259 -17.49 -10.18 3.81
CA GLY A 259 -16.48 -9.69 4.73
C GLY A 259 -15.40 -10.71 5.08
N ASP A 260 -15.41 -11.89 4.46
CA ASP A 260 -14.41 -12.94 4.71
C ASP A 260 -13.03 -12.50 4.25
N VAL A 261 -11.99 -12.93 4.97
CA VAL A 261 -10.59 -12.68 4.56
C VAL A 261 -10.21 -13.66 3.46
N LEU A 262 -9.83 -13.12 2.31
CA LEU A 262 -9.50 -13.90 1.11
C LEU A 262 -8.04 -14.33 1.09
N GLY A 263 -7.15 -13.50 1.62
CA GLY A 263 -5.71 -13.70 1.53
C GLY A 263 -4.93 -12.43 1.85
N LEU A 264 -3.61 -12.54 1.81
CA LEU A 264 -2.72 -11.39 1.94
C LEU A 264 -2.76 -10.63 0.63
N ALA A 265 -2.78 -9.30 0.70
CA ALA A 265 -2.61 -8.48 -0.49
C ALA A 265 -1.27 -8.81 -1.17
N PRO A 266 -1.19 -8.77 -2.52
CA PRO A 266 0.08 -8.96 -3.21
C PRO A 266 1.14 -8.01 -2.69
N ASN A 267 2.39 -8.43 -2.52
CA ASN A 267 3.46 -7.58 -1.99
C ASN A 267 3.67 -6.34 -2.88
N PHE A 268 3.71 -5.17 -2.24
CA PHE A 268 3.85 -3.85 -2.86
C PHE A 268 4.72 -2.92 -1.98
N ASP A 269 5.02 -1.75 -2.52
CA ASP A 269 5.82 -0.68 -1.88
C ASP A 269 7.20 -1.13 -1.37
N ASN A 270 8.11 -1.42 -2.31
CA ASN A 270 9.50 -1.77 -2.04
C ASN A 270 10.49 -0.66 -2.44
N ASN A 271 10.01 0.56 -2.66
CA ASN A 271 10.81 1.71 -3.14
C ASN A 271 11.96 2.12 -2.21
N MET A 272 11.91 1.75 -0.92
CA MET A 272 12.90 2.10 0.09
C MET A 272 13.97 1.02 0.30
N ALA A 273 13.87 -0.10 -0.40
CA ALA A 273 14.78 -1.23 -0.28
C ALA A 273 16.05 -1.08 -1.14
N LEU A 274 16.98 -2.00 -0.92
CA LEU A 274 18.16 -2.29 -1.75
C LEU A 274 19.06 -1.08 -2.00
N ILE A 275 19.07 -0.52 -3.21
CA ILE A 275 19.96 0.59 -3.58
C ILE A 275 19.24 1.94 -3.59
N SER A 276 17.94 1.99 -3.26
CA SER A 276 17.12 3.22 -3.33
C SER A 276 17.70 4.43 -2.61
N ARG A 277 18.50 4.19 -1.55
CA ARG A 277 19.23 5.19 -0.77
C ARG A 277 20.75 5.10 -0.94
N GLY A 278 21.18 4.60 -2.10
CA GLY A 278 22.56 4.32 -2.45
C GLY A 278 22.94 2.87 -2.16
N TYR A 279 24.11 2.46 -2.66
CA TYR A 279 24.55 1.07 -2.55
C TYR A 279 24.96 0.74 -1.11
N PRO A 280 24.58 -0.45 -0.61
CA PRO A 280 24.98 -0.89 0.71
C PRO A 280 26.50 -0.91 0.89
N LYS A 281 26.99 -0.34 1.98
CA LYS A 281 28.42 -0.39 2.33
C LYS A 281 28.80 -1.72 3.00
N ASN A 282 27.87 -2.30 3.76
CA ASN A 282 28.06 -3.58 4.45
C ASN A 282 27.73 -4.76 3.52
N ILE A 283 28.51 -4.94 2.45
CA ILE A 283 28.26 -6.01 1.46
C ILE A 283 28.27 -7.40 2.10
N LYS A 284 29.10 -7.62 3.12
CA LYS A 284 29.16 -8.89 3.87
C LYS A 284 27.98 -9.12 4.81
N ARG A 285 27.06 -8.16 4.94
CA ARG A 285 25.86 -8.27 5.80
C ARG A 285 26.20 -8.66 7.24
N LYS A 286 27.31 -8.13 7.80
CA LYS A 286 27.69 -8.42 9.19
C LYS A 286 26.73 -7.73 10.15
N ASN A 287 26.26 -8.45 11.17
CA ASN A 287 25.32 -7.95 12.19
C ASN A 287 24.09 -7.28 11.55
N ASP A 288 23.53 -7.92 10.53
CA ASP A 288 22.41 -7.36 9.79
C ASP A 288 21.09 -7.59 10.53
N ILE A 289 20.43 -6.50 10.93
CA ILE A 289 19.22 -6.56 11.74
C ILE A 289 18.07 -7.28 11.03
N PHE A 290 17.94 -7.13 9.71
CA PHE A 290 16.86 -7.79 8.98
C PHE A 290 17.05 -9.31 8.95
N VAL A 291 18.30 -9.77 8.85
CA VAL A 291 18.61 -11.21 8.96
C VAL A 291 18.33 -11.70 10.38
N SER A 292 18.72 -10.94 11.41
CA SER A 292 18.45 -11.29 12.82
C SER A 292 16.96 -11.46 13.07
N LEU A 293 16.16 -10.44 12.73
CA LEU A 293 14.70 -10.46 12.93
C LEU A 293 14.02 -11.61 12.17
N PHE A 294 14.48 -11.92 10.96
CA PHE A 294 13.94 -13.03 10.19
C PHE A 294 14.33 -14.38 10.79
N ASN A 295 15.58 -14.55 11.26
CA ASN A 295 15.99 -15.77 11.95
C ASN A 295 15.25 -15.94 13.29
N GLU A 296 15.04 -14.88 14.06
CA GLU A 296 14.24 -14.91 15.29
C GLU A 296 12.81 -15.41 15.03
N LEU A 297 12.19 -14.99 13.91
CA LEU A 297 10.88 -15.51 13.48
C LEU A 297 10.93 -17.00 13.13
N LEU A 298 11.99 -17.46 12.45
CA LEU A 298 12.17 -18.86 12.08
C LEU A 298 12.47 -19.75 13.29
N GLU A 299 13.23 -19.24 14.27
CA GLU A 299 13.47 -19.90 15.55
C GLU A 299 12.18 -20.04 16.36
N PHE A 300 11.36 -18.99 16.37
CA PHE A 300 10.05 -18.98 17.03
C PHE A 300 9.11 -20.05 16.43
N ASP A 301 9.08 -20.21 15.10
CA ASP A 301 8.30 -21.25 14.43
C ASP A 301 9.08 -21.90 13.27
N ASN A 302 9.83 -22.96 13.59
CA ASN A 302 10.67 -23.68 12.63
C ASN A 302 9.91 -24.24 11.42
N ARG A 303 8.58 -24.37 11.47
CA ARG A 303 7.77 -24.83 10.33
C ARG A 303 7.73 -23.80 9.21
N LEU A 304 8.05 -22.54 9.48
CA LEU A 304 8.08 -21.46 8.50
C LEU A 304 9.24 -21.59 7.52
N LYS A 305 10.31 -22.32 7.88
CA LYS A 305 11.49 -22.58 7.02
C LYS A 305 11.12 -23.18 5.66
N LYS A 306 10.03 -23.95 5.59
CA LYS A 306 9.51 -24.53 4.34
C LYS A 306 9.07 -23.47 3.30
N TYR A 307 8.87 -22.22 3.71
CA TYR A 307 8.48 -21.12 2.83
C TYR A 307 9.68 -20.34 2.26
N ILE A 308 10.91 -20.64 2.71
CA ILE A 308 12.13 -20.03 2.19
C ILE A 308 12.44 -20.67 0.82
N PRO A 309 12.45 -19.91 -0.28
CA PRO A 309 12.75 -20.47 -1.58
C PRO A 309 14.25 -20.71 -1.76
N PRO A 310 14.64 -21.64 -2.67
CA PRO A 310 16.02 -21.68 -3.15
C PRO A 310 16.34 -20.39 -3.92
N LEU A 311 17.47 -19.76 -3.61
CA LEU A 311 17.97 -18.58 -4.30
C LEU A 311 19.42 -18.80 -4.75
N THR A 312 19.73 -18.42 -5.98
CA THR A 312 21.07 -18.54 -6.56
C THR A 312 21.51 -17.22 -7.20
N GLU A 313 22.83 -17.05 -7.35
CA GLU A 313 23.39 -15.92 -8.09
C GLU A 313 22.85 -15.83 -9.51
N GLU A 314 22.61 -16.97 -10.16
CA GLU A 314 22.07 -17.02 -11.52
C GLU A 314 20.67 -16.41 -11.60
N ILE A 315 19.79 -16.72 -10.64
CA ILE A 315 18.45 -16.12 -10.54
C ILE A 315 18.57 -14.60 -10.41
N ILE A 316 19.41 -14.12 -9.48
CA ILE A 316 19.59 -12.68 -9.25
C ILE A 316 20.11 -11.98 -10.51
N LEU A 317 21.16 -12.52 -11.14
CA LEU A 317 21.75 -11.94 -12.35
C LEU A 317 20.77 -11.95 -13.53
N LYS A 318 19.96 -13.01 -13.68
CA LYS A 318 18.87 -13.08 -14.66
C LYS A 318 17.87 -11.96 -14.45
N VAL A 319 17.45 -11.72 -13.20
CA VAL A 319 16.50 -10.66 -12.85
C VAL A 319 17.12 -9.26 -13.08
N ILE A 320 18.36 -9.02 -12.65
CA ILE A 320 19.05 -7.74 -12.92
C ILE A 320 19.11 -7.45 -14.43
N LYS A 321 19.39 -8.48 -15.24
CA LYS A 321 19.40 -8.36 -16.70
C LYS A 321 18.02 -8.04 -17.26
N SER A 322 16.95 -8.67 -16.74
CA SER A 322 15.57 -8.43 -17.19
C SER A 322 15.06 -7.03 -16.85
N VAL A 323 15.53 -6.46 -15.74
CA VAL A 323 15.24 -5.06 -15.36
C VAL A 323 15.78 -4.07 -16.40
N GLY A 324 16.92 -4.38 -17.04
CA GLY A 324 17.45 -3.57 -18.15
C GLY A 324 17.82 -2.14 -17.75
N MET A 325 18.39 -1.97 -16.54
CA MET A 325 18.88 -0.69 -16.03
C MET A 325 20.36 -0.82 -15.64
N ARG A 326 21.13 0.26 -15.80
CA ARG A 326 22.55 0.26 -15.45
C ARG A 326 22.72 0.29 -13.94
N VAL A 327 23.34 -0.76 -13.39
CA VAL A 327 23.65 -0.91 -11.96
C VAL A 327 24.96 -1.65 -11.76
N ARG A 328 25.48 -1.67 -10.53
CA ARG A 328 26.64 -2.49 -10.15
C ARG A 328 26.17 -3.90 -9.79
N SER A 329 25.88 -4.70 -10.82
CA SER A 329 25.24 -6.01 -10.69
C SER A 329 25.97 -6.95 -9.73
N LYS A 330 27.31 -6.94 -9.76
CA LYS A 330 28.15 -7.76 -8.86
C LYS A 330 27.91 -7.41 -7.39
N GLU A 331 27.94 -6.11 -7.05
CA GLU A 331 27.73 -5.66 -5.66
C GLU A 331 26.32 -6.01 -5.15
N ILE A 332 25.30 -5.83 -5.99
CA ILE A 332 23.90 -6.17 -5.65
C ILE A 332 23.76 -7.68 -5.42
N THR A 333 24.35 -8.50 -6.31
CA THR A 333 24.30 -9.96 -6.22
C THR A 333 25.01 -10.46 -4.97
N GLU A 334 26.22 -9.96 -4.71
CA GLU A 334 26.98 -10.30 -3.50
C GLU A 334 26.21 -9.89 -2.23
N PHE A 335 25.62 -8.70 -2.18
CA PHE A 335 24.84 -8.24 -1.03
C PHE A 335 23.64 -9.15 -0.73
N ILE A 336 22.85 -9.49 -1.76
CA ILE A 336 21.66 -10.35 -1.62
C ILE A 336 22.09 -11.75 -1.18
N MET A 337 23.09 -12.36 -1.83
CA MET A 337 23.56 -13.71 -1.47
C MET A 337 24.19 -13.77 -0.09
N ASN A 338 24.94 -12.74 0.33
CA ASN A 338 25.50 -12.67 1.67
C ASN A 338 24.41 -12.58 2.75
N GLY A 339 23.26 -11.96 2.44
CA GLY A 339 22.10 -11.94 3.33
C GLY A 339 21.42 -13.30 3.37
N TYR A 340 21.15 -13.88 2.19
CA TYR A 340 20.52 -15.19 2.04
C TYR A 340 21.30 -16.31 2.75
N ASN A 341 22.63 -16.32 2.63
CA ASN A 341 23.50 -17.33 3.23
C ASN A 341 23.57 -17.25 4.78
N GLN A 342 23.05 -16.18 5.38
CA GLN A 342 22.97 -16.03 6.84
C GLN A 342 21.58 -16.36 7.39
N ILE A 343 20.61 -16.70 6.54
CA ILE A 343 19.29 -17.18 6.97
C ILE A 343 19.43 -18.62 7.46
N GLU A 344 18.90 -18.92 8.65
CA GLU A 344 18.91 -20.25 9.23
C GLU A 344 17.85 -21.14 8.56
N GLN A 345 18.23 -21.79 7.47
CA GLN A 345 17.36 -22.68 6.69
C GLN A 345 17.00 -23.99 7.40
#